data_AF-A0A4P7Z609-F1
#
_entry.id   AF-A0A4P7Z609-F1
#
_cell.length_a   1.000
_cell.length_b   1.000
_cell.length_c   1.000
_cell.angle_alpha   90.00
_cell.angle_beta   90.00
_cell.angle_gamma   90.00
#
_symmetry.space_group_name_H-M   'P 1'
#
loop_
_entity.id
_entity.type
_entity.pdbx_description
1 polymer ?
#
loop_
_entity_poly.entity_id
_entity_poly.type
_entity_poly.pdbx_seq_one_letter_code
_entity_poly.pdbx_strand_id
1 'polypeptide(L)'
;MPPDESSSQGNARNPAATHASATVPDLPPPPPGPNSDSTASTSTDSEAAAFDPRLLEGFPENSAKRQANRYAHDWKRLAKWDRRYIELAAHIASWSKDPNAKVGCVIVSPVYGRAVTFSFNGFPANVLDKIERLQDGDEKLPRILHAEQNALLYAGREARDCHAYVVGKPVCNICATLLIQAGIQRVVAVAPRAEGTYTPPPKTKTDWDKLGRMAVQMFDEAGVAFVPISSDLSKSLIGKYGLDPNNMEPGQRCSCCEHHDSNRTADPQSTTAATTDEPCIPAPLDDAAAQDSDPNRSGEDDIDPTT
;
A
#
# COMPACT_ATOMS: atom_id res chain seq x y z
N MET A 1 15.58 41.59 -47.55
CA MET A 1 16.36 42.79 -47.16
C MET A 1 15.77 43.33 -45.86
N PRO A 2 16.56 43.47 -44.79
CA PRO A 2 16.21 44.20 -43.57
C PRO A 2 16.44 45.72 -43.77
N PRO A 3 16.07 46.56 -42.79
CA PRO A 3 17.04 47.07 -41.79
C PRO A 3 16.46 47.11 -40.35
N ASP A 4 17.23 46.77 -39.31
CA ASP A 4 18.04 47.64 -38.41
C ASP A 4 17.20 48.58 -37.51
N GLU A 5 17.52 48.87 -36.24
CA GLU A 5 18.75 48.73 -35.47
C GLU A 5 18.48 48.92 -33.95
N SER A 6 19.35 48.31 -33.16
CA SER A 6 20.00 48.78 -31.91
C SER A 6 19.27 49.53 -30.78
N SER A 7 19.48 49.04 -29.54
CA SER A 7 19.92 49.77 -28.32
C SER A 7 19.91 48.77 -27.15
N SER A 8 20.98 48.00 -26.89
CA SER A 8 22.18 48.32 -26.09
C SER A 8 21.93 48.69 -24.62
N GLN A 9 22.61 47.93 -23.73
CA GLN A 9 22.90 48.18 -22.31
C GLN A 9 21.78 47.79 -21.32
N GLY A 10 22.00 47.12 -20.19
CA GLY A 10 23.24 46.93 -19.45
C GLY A 10 23.26 45.63 -18.63
N ASN A 11 24.50 45.18 -18.40
CA ASN A 11 24.91 44.01 -17.66
C ASN A 11 24.91 44.34 -16.16
N ALA A 12 23.93 43.86 -15.40
CA ALA A 12 23.93 43.93 -13.94
C ALA A 12 24.43 42.60 -13.37
N ARG A 13 25.72 42.58 -13.04
CA ARG A 13 26.39 41.55 -12.24
C ARG A 13 25.66 41.39 -10.91
N ASN A 14 25.13 40.21 -10.63
CA ASN A 14 24.66 39.87 -9.29
C ASN A 14 25.88 39.82 -8.34
N PRO A 15 25.87 40.54 -7.21
CA PRO A 15 26.98 40.53 -6.27
C PRO A 15 27.07 39.18 -5.57
N ALA A 16 28.30 38.69 -5.44
CA ALA A 16 28.67 37.50 -4.71
C ALA A 16 28.06 37.51 -3.30
N ALA A 17 27.27 36.49 -2.99
CA ALA A 17 26.86 36.19 -1.63
C ALA A 17 28.13 35.79 -0.85
N THR A 18 28.58 36.72 0.00
CA THR A 18 29.67 36.51 0.95
C THR A 18 29.31 35.37 1.89
N HIS A 19 30.15 34.32 1.90
CA HIS A 19 30.12 33.26 2.91
C HIS A 19 30.38 33.86 4.30
N ALA A 20 29.32 34.09 5.07
CA ALA A 20 29.42 34.30 6.50
C ALA A 20 29.59 32.91 7.15
N SER A 21 30.84 32.59 7.51
CA SER A 21 31.19 31.46 8.36
C SER A 21 30.57 31.69 9.74
N ALA A 22 29.41 31.10 9.98
CA ALA A 22 28.80 31.07 11.31
C ALA A 22 29.59 30.10 12.19
N THR A 23 30.45 30.66 13.04
CA THR A 23 31.15 29.93 14.09
C THR A 23 30.11 29.30 15.03
N VAL A 24 30.10 27.98 15.10
CA VAL A 24 29.29 27.22 16.08
C VAL A 24 29.79 27.59 17.48
N PRO A 25 28.93 28.04 18.41
CA PRO A 25 29.35 28.20 19.80
C PRO A 25 29.64 26.82 20.40
N ASP A 26 30.84 26.66 20.97
CA ASP A 26 31.28 25.45 21.69
C ASP A 26 30.26 25.08 22.77
N LEU A 27 29.73 23.86 22.70
CA LEU A 27 28.90 23.27 23.76
C LEU A 27 29.79 23.00 24.99
N PRO A 28 29.36 23.35 26.21
CA PRO A 28 30.11 23.01 27.41
C PRO A 28 30.19 21.47 27.57
N PRO A 29 31.31 20.94 28.10
CA PRO A 29 31.46 19.51 28.29
C PRO A 29 30.40 18.97 29.26
N PRO A 30 29.90 17.74 29.04
CA PRO A 30 28.92 17.13 29.94
C PRO A 30 29.50 16.96 31.35
N PRO A 31 28.67 17.09 32.40
CA PRO A 31 29.12 16.90 33.78
C PRO A 31 29.63 15.47 34.00
N PRO A 32 30.61 15.27 34.88
CA PRO A 32 31.16 13.94 35.16
C PRO A 32 30.06 13.01 35.68
N GLY A 33 29.96 11.83 35.06
CA GLY A 33 29.01 10.80 35.45
C GLY A 33 29.24 10.34 36.89
N PRO A 34 28.18 9.95 37.63
CA PRO A 34 28.34 9.43 38.97
C PRO A 34 29.18 8.14 38.96
N ASN A 35 30.22 8.14 39.79
CA ASN A 35 31.11 7.01 40.02
C ASN A 35 30.32 5.75 40.40
N SER A 36 30.78 4.63 39.86
CA SER A 36 30.34 3.28 40.13
C SER A 36 30.56 2.92 41.60
N ASP A 37 29.47 2.74 42.35
CA ASP A 37 29.44 1.79 43.46
C ASP A 37 28.52 0.64 43.10
N SER A 38 29.16 -0.48 42.83
CA SER A 38 28.57 -1.78 42.62
C SER A 38 28.14 -2.36 43.96
N THR A 39 26.83 -2.50 44.17
CA THR A 39 26.28 -3.50 45.08
C THR A 39 25.32 -4.37 44.31
N ALA A 40 25.71 -5.62 44.14
CA ALA A 40 24.88 -6.68 43.59
C ALA A 40 23.59 -6.84 44.40
N SER A 41 22.46 -6.87 43.71
CA SER A 41 21.23 -7.47 44.22
C SER A 41 20.60 -8.29 43.10
N THR A 42 20.91 -9.58 43.17
CA THR A 42 20.01 -10.72 42.96
C THR A 42 18.79 -10.49 42.06
N SER A 43 18.79 -11.22 40.96
CA SER A 43 17.62 -11.58 40.17
C SER A 43 16.48 -12.13 41.04
N THR A 44 15.33 -11.49 40.98
CA THR A 44 14.03 -12.13 41.22
C THR A 44 13.09 -11.71 40.11
N ASP A 45 12.73 -12.67 39.27
CA ASP A 45 11.59 -12.56 38.38
C ASP A 45 10.30 -12.35 39.18
N SER A 46 9.45 -11.46 38.65
CA SER A 46 8.01 -11.31 38.87
C SER A 46 7.49 -10.99 40.28
N GLU A 47 7.58 -9.71 40.68
CA GLU A 47 6.39 -9.04 41.23
C GLU A 47 5.80 -8.20 40.09
N ALA A 48 4.55 -8.48 39.70
CA ALA A 48 3.80 -7.55 38.87
C ALA A 48 3.75 -6.21 39.63
N ALA A 49 4.47 -5.20 39.12
CA ALA A 49 4.55 -3.89 39.78
C ALA A 49 3.14 -3.45 40.17
N ALA A 50 2.91 -3.28 41.48
CA ALA A 50 1.61 -2.88 41.99
C ALA A 50 1.13 -1.61 41.27
N PHE A 51 -0.17 -1.57 40.93
CA PHE A 51 -0.75 -0.41 40.25
C PHE A 51 -0.54 0.85 41.07
N ASP A 52 0.08 1.88 40.49
CA ASP A 52 0.33 3.18 41.15
C ASP A 52 -0.98 3.96 41.25
N PRO A 53 -1.60 4.12 42.45
CA PRO A 53 -2.89 4.77 42.60
C PRO A 53 -2.88 6.24 42.17
N ARG A 54 -1.70 6.89 42.14
CA ARG A 54 -1.55 8.29 41.67
C ARG A 54 -1.94 8.47 40.22
N LEU A 55 -1.91 7.42 39.39
CA LEU A 55 -2.36 7.50 38.01
C LEU A 55 -3.86 7.84 37.89
N LEU A 56 -4.65 7.60 38.94
CA LEU A 56 -6.07 7.96 39.00
C LEU A 56 -6.29 9.46 39.20
N GLU A 57 -5.27 10.20 39.66
CA GLU A 57 -5.31 11.67 39.79
C GLU A 57 -5.13 12.39 38.43
N GLY A 58 -4.81 11.63 37.37
CA GLY A 58 -4.51 12.15 36.04
C GLY A 58 -3.04 12.52 35.87
N PHE A 59 -2.59 12.65 34.63
CA PHE A 59 -1.20 13.00 34.29
C PHE A 59 -1.14 13.95 33.08
N PRO A 60 -0.19 14.88 33.03
CA PRO A 60 -0.08 15.84 31.94
C PRO A 60 0.37 15.16 30.63
N GLU A 61 0.05 15.79 29.50
CA GLU A 61 0.58 15.40 28.20
C GLU A 61 2.12 15.42 28.22
N ASN A 62 2.75 14.36 27.73
CA ASN A 62 4.20 14.28 27.61
C ASN A 62 4.61 13.97 26.16
N SER A 63 4.68 15.03 25.34
CA SER A 63 5.01 14.94 23.91
C SER A 63 6.41 14.37 23.68
N ALA A 64 7.40 14.72 24.51
CA ALA A 64 8.76 14.19 24.45
C ALA A 64 8.78 12.68 24.70
N LYS A 65 8.06 12.20 25.72
CA LYS A 65 7.91 10.76 26.00
C LYS A 65 7.18 10.05 24.86
N ARG A 66 6.13 10.64 24.28
CA ARG A 66 5.47 10.08 23.08
C ARG A 66 6.41 10.00 21.88
N GLN A 67 7.27 11.00 21.68
CA GLN A 67 8.23 11.02 20.57
C GLN A 67 9.36 10.03 20.80
N ALA A 68 9.90 9.92 22.02
CA ALA A 68 10.92 8.94 22.39
C ALA A 68 10.39 7.50 22.31
N ASN A 69 9.11 7.29 22.65
CA ASN A 69 8.44 6.00 22.56
C ASN A 69 7.88 5.71 21.16
N ARG A 70 7.95 6.68 20.23
CA ARG A 70 7.60 6.44 18.82
C ARG A 70 8.49 5.30 18.35
N TYR A 71 7.92 4.36 17.60
CA TYR A 71 8.60 3.14 17.15
C TYR A 71 10.04 3.45 16.71
N ALA A 72 11.02 3.12 17.56
CA ALA A 72 12.41 3.33 17.24
C ALA A 72 12.74 2.49 15.99
N HIS A 73 13.32 3.13 14.98
CA HIS A 73 13.73 2.52 13.72
C HIS A 73 14.95 1.61 13.95
N ASP A 74 14.74 0.48 14.64
CA ASP A 74 15.66 -0.65 14.60
C ASP A 74 15.53 -1.31 13.22
N TRP A 75 16.61 -1.27 12.45
CA TRP A 75 16.66 -1.83 11.09
C TRP A 75 16.39 -3.34 11.06
N LYS A 76 16.74 -4.09 12.11
CA LYS A 76 16.42 -5.53 12.21
C LYS A 76 14.92 -5.73 12.38
N ARG A 77 14.29 -4.91 13.21
CA ARG A 77 12.84 -4.87 13.39
C ARG A 77 12.13 -4.48 12.09
N LEU A 78 12.67 -3.49 11.37
CA LEU A 78 12.14 -3.06 10.07
C LEU A 78 12.20 -4.22 9.06
N ALA A 79 13.32 -4.92 8.93
CA ALA A 79 13.43 -6.07 8.03
C ALA A 79 12.41 -7.20 8.35
N LYS A 80 12.17 -7.48 9.63
CA LYS A 80 11.13 -8.44 10.06
C LYS A 80 9.72 -7.98 9.64
N TRP A 81 9.42 -6.70 9.80
CA TRP A 81 8.12 -6.14 9.41
C TRP A 81 7.97 -5.98 7.91
N ASP A 82 9.04 -5.67 7.20
CA ASP A 82 9.04 -5.59 5.74
C ASP A 82 8.62 -6.93 5.14
N ARG A 83 9.16 -8.03 5.66
CA ARG A 83 8.73 -9.38 5.26
C ARG A 83 7.23 -9.57 5.47
N ARG A 84 6.69 -9.17 6.63
CA ARG A 84 5.26 -9.30 6.93
C ARG A 84 4.38 -8.48 6.01
N TYR A 85 4.76 -7.23 5.72
CA TYR A 85 3.98 -6.36 4.85
C TYR A 85 4.09 -6.73 3.38
N ILE A 86 5.23 -7.28 2.95
CA ILE A 86 5.37 -7.87 1.61
C ILE A 86 4.56 -9.17 1.49
N GLU A 87 4.55 -10.03 2.51
CA GLU A 87 3.66 -11.20 2.55
C GLU A 87 2.19 -10.78 2.52
N LEU A 88 1.82 -9.72 3.25
CA LEU A 88 0.46 -9.16 3.20
C LEU A 88 0.15 -8.60 1.80
N ALA A 89 1.03 -7.79 1.20
CA ALA A 89 0.83 -7.26 -0.15
C ALA A 89 0.65 -8.39 -1.19
N ALA A 90 1.37 -9.50 -1.04
CA ALA A 90 1.19 -10.69 -1.87
C ALA A 90 -0.17 -11.37 -1.65
N HIS A 91 -0.65 -11.43 -0.41
CA HIS A 91 -2.00 -11.91 -0.11
C HIS A 91 -3.07 -11.01 -0.74
N ILE A 92 -2.95 -9.69 -0.59
CA ILE A 92 -3.87 -8.73 -1.20
C ILE A 92 -3.84 -8.82 -2.73
N ALA A 93 -2.68 -9.09 -3.34
CA ALA A 93 -2.57 -9.31 -4.77
C ALA A 93 -3.44 -10.48 -5.28
N SER A 94 -3.72 -11.48 -4.43
CA SER A 94 -4.57 -12.62 -4.84
C SER A 94 -6.02 -12.21 -5.08
N TRP A 95 -6.47 -11.09 -4.52
CA TRP A 95 -7.82 -10.54 -4.69
C TRP A 95 -8.01 -9.86 -6.06
N SER A 96 -6.92 -9.60 -6.79
CA SER A 96 -6.99 -9.09 -8.16
C SER A 96 -7.64 -10.10 -9.10
N LYS A 97 -8.58 -9.62 -9.91
CA LYS A 97 -9.26 -10.39 -10.95
C LYS A 97 -8.50 -10.45 -12.27
N ASP A 98 -7.41 -9.69 -12.45
CA ASP A 98 -6.62 -9.72 -13.70
C ASP A 98 -5.93 -11.10 -13.84
N PRO A 99 -6.21 -11.86 -14.90
CA PRO A 99 -5.60 -13.17 -15.10
C PRO A 99 -4.11 -13.10 -15.47
N ASN A 100 -3.62 -11.94 -15.91
CA ASN A 100 -2.26 -11.77 -16.44
C ASN A 100 -1.28 -11.11 -15.45
N ALA A 101 -1.78 -10.26 -14.55
CA ALA A 101 -0.95 -9.49 -13.64
C ALA A 101 -1.70 -9.25 -12.32
N LYS A 102 -1.35 -10.02 -11.29
CA LYS A 102 -1.83 -9.83 -9.92
C LYS A 102 -0.84 -8.95 -9.16
N VAL A 103 -1.26 -7.76 -8.79
CA VAL A 103 -0.45 -6.75 -8.10
C VAL A 103 -1.15 -6.33 -6.82
N GLY A 104 -0.40 -6.23 -5.73
CA GLY A 104 -0.89 -5.78 -4.42
C GLY A 104 0.00 -4.69 -3.85
N CYS A 105 -0.60 -3.76 -3.10
CA CYS A 105 0.06 -2.64 -2.45
C CYS A 105 -0.46 -2.49 -1.01
N VAL A 106 0.44 -2.28 -0.06
CA VAL A 106 0.11 -1.93 1.34
C VAL A 106 0.86 -0.66 1.71
N ILE A 107 0.15 0.34 2.23
CA ILE A 107 0.72 1.59 2.74
C ILE A 107 0.72 1.51 4.27
N VAL A 108 1.87 1.77 4.89
CA VAL A 108 2.10 1.60 6.32
C VAL A 108 2.65 2.88 6.92
N SER A 109 2.06 3.31 8.04
CA SER A 109 2.60 4.40 8.83
C SER A 109 3.78 3.88 9.67
N PRO A 110 5.02 4.37 9.45
CA PRO A 110 6.16 3.96 10.27
C PRO A 110 6.03 4.45 11.71
N VAL A 111 5.30 5.55 11.93
CA VAL A 111 5.04 6.13 13.25
C VAL A 111 4.32 5.15 14.18
N TYR A 112 3.32 4.45 13.63
CA TYR A 112 2.48 3.52 14.39
C TYR A 112 2.80 2.05 14.11
N GLY A 113 3.58 1.75 13.06
CA GLY A 113 3.83 0.38 12.60
C GLY A 113 2.53 -0.33 12.20
N ARG A 114 1.61 0.37 11.53
CA ARG A 114 0.28 -0.13 11.15
C ARG A 114 -0.01 0.19 9.69
N ALA A 115 -0.72 -0.72 9.03
CA ALA A 115 -1.24 -0.46 7.70
C ALA A 115 -2.26 0.69 7.80
N VAL A 116 -2.08 1.70 6.95
CA VAL A 116 -3.03 2.79 6.71
C VAL A 116 -4.10 2.28 5.75
N THR A 117 -3.66 1.60 4.68
CA THR A 117 -4.54 0.98 3.70
C THR A 117 -3.81 -0.12 2.94
N PHE A 118 -4.59 -0.93 2.23
CA PHE A 118 -4.11 -1.92 1.29
C PHE A 118 -5.02 -1.94 0.06
N SER A 119 -4.46 -2.32 -1.09
CA SER A 119 -5.25 -2.46 -2.31
C SER A 119 -4.58 -3.37 -3.34
N PHE A 120 -5.31 -3.67 -4.41
CA PHE A 120 -4.89 -4.50 -5.53
C PHE A 120 -5.28 -3.83 -6.87
N ASN A 121 -4.76 -4.32 -7.98
CA ASN A 121 -5.11 -3.81 -9.31
C ASN A 121 -6.46 -4.33 -9.80
N GLY A 122 -7.26 -3.47 -10.42
CA GLY A 122 -8.60 -3.78 -10.92
C GLY A 122 -9.26 -2.57 -11.58
N PHE A 123 -10.46 -2.75 -12.14
CA PHE A 123 -11.25 -1.62 -12.64
C PHE A 123 -11.76 -0.73 -11.49
N PRO A 124 -12.20 0.52 -11.78
CA PRO A 124 -12.75 1.40 -10.77
C PRO A 124 -13.97 0.76 -10.08
N ALA A 125 -14.24 1.20 -8.85
CA ALA A 125 -15.42 0.76 -8.12
C ALA A 125 -16.69 0.93 -8.97
N ASN A 126 -17.57 -0.07 -8.90
CA ASN A 126 -18.82 -0.17 -9.65
C ASN A 126 -18.68 -0.32 -11.17
N VAL A 127 -17.46 -0.43 -11.70
CA VAL A 127 -17.23 -0.86 -13.10
C VAL A 127 -17.11 -2.37 -13.13
N LEU A 128 -17.91 -3.03 -13.97
CA LEU A 128 -17.91 -4.50 -14.07
C LEU A 128 -16.56 -5.03 -14.58
N ASP A 129 -15.86 -5.74 -13.71
CA ASP A 129 -14.68 -6.58 -13.98
C ASP A 129 -15.09 -7.88 -14.71
N LYS A 130 -15.62 -7.76 -15.93
CA LYS A 130 -15.85 -8.91 -16.80
C LYS A 130 -14.51 -9.52 -17.23
N ILE A 131 -14.34 -10.83 -17.10
CA ILE A 131 -13.05 -11.52 -17.38
C ILE A 131 -12.63 -11.28 -18.83
N GLU A 132 -13.58 -11.24 -19.76
CA GLU A 132 -13.35 -10.98 -21.18
C GLU A 132 -12.64 -9.64 -21.40
N ARG A 133 -13.03 -8.61 -20.64
CA ARG A 133 -12.43 -7.26 -20.72
C ARG A 133 -11.06 -7.19 -20.06
N LEU A 134 -10.79 -8.03 -19.06
CA LEU A 134 -9.48 -8.12 -18.40
C LEU A 134 -8.46 -8.92 -19.24
N GLN A 135 -8.96 -9.77 -20.14
CA GLN A 135 -8.15 -10.51 -21.11
C GLN A 135 -7.81 -9.67 -22.33
N ASP A 136 -8.73 -8.81 -22.77
CA ASP A 136 -8.48 -7.86 -23.85
C ASP A 136 -7.62 -6.68 -23.36
N GLY A 137 -6.42 -6.53 -23.93
CA GLY A 137 -5.47 -5.48 -23.56
C GLY A 137 -5.95 -4.08 -23.90
N ASP A 138 -6.65 -3.92 -25.02
CA ASP A 138 -7.16 -2.62 -25.49
C ASP A 138 -8.33 -2.16 -24.61
N GLU A 139 -9.11 -3.13 -24.10
CA GLU A 139 -10.15 -2.84 -23.12
C GLU A 139 -9.59 -2.58 -21.71
N LYS A 140 -8.63 -3.41 -21.26
CA LYS A 140 -8.09 -3.40 -19.90
C LYS A 140 -7.22 -2.19 -19.61
N LEU A 141 -6.16 -1.98 -20.40
CA LEU A 141 -5.11 -1.01 -20.10
C LEU A 141 -5.62 0.42 -19.84
N PRO A 142 -6.61 0.95 -20.56
CA PRO A 142 -7.13 2.30 -20.29
C PRO A 142 -8.06 2.38 -19.06
N ARG A 143 -8.53 1.25 -18.52
CA ARG A 143 -9.49 1.21 -17.41
C ARG A 143 -8.90 0.74 -16.09
N ILE A 144 -7.83 -0.04 -16.13
CA ILE A 144 -7.27 -0.65 -14.93
C ILE A 144 -6.55 0.40 -14.07
N LEU A 145 -6.87 0.41 -12.78
CA LEU A 145 -6.04 1.08 -11.79
C LEU A 145 -4.99 0.10 -11.27
N HIS A 146 -3.79 0.62 -11.11
CA HIS A 146 -2.71 -0.09 -10.44
C HIS A 146 -2.97 -0.17 -8.94
N ALA A 147 -2.39 -1.17 -8.27
CA ALA A 147 -2.58 -1.36 -6.83
C ALA A 147 -2.12 -0.14 -6.02
N GLU A 148 -1.03 0.50 -6.45
CA GLU A 148 -0.46 1.72 -5.85
C GLU A 148 -1.43 2.91 -5.96
N GLN A 149 -2.05 3.07 -7.15
CA GLN A 149 -3.04 4.12 -7.39
C GLN A 149 -4.25 3.92 -6.48
N ASN A 150 -4.80 2.71 -6.46
CA ASN A 150 -5.95 2.39 -5.61
C ASN A 150 -5.63 2.61 -4.13
N ALA A 151 -4.46 2.14 -3.66
CA ALA A 151 -4.05 2.35 -2.27
C ALA A 151 -3.94 3.85 -1.93
N LEU A 152 -3.33 4.67 -2.80
CA LEU A 152 -3.23 6.12 -2.57
C LEU A 152 -4.60 6.81 -2.55
N LEU A 153 -5.54 6.40 -3.41
CA LEU A 153 -6.89 6.95 -3.42
C LEU A 153 -7.61 6.75 -2.08
N TYR A 154 -7.44 5.59 -1.44
CA TYR A 154 -8.02 5.31 -0.12
C TYR A 154 -7.23 5.93 1.03
N ALA A 155 -5.89 5.96 0.96
CA ALA A 155 -5.08 6.58 2.00
C ALA A 155 -5.30 8.11 2.08
N GLY A 156 -5.52 8.75 0.92
CA GLY A 156 -5.61 10.20 0.82
C GLY A 156 -4.40 10.88 1.48
N ARG A 157 -4.66 11.82 2.38
CA ARG A 157 -3.60 12.60 3.07
C ARG A 157 -2.81 11.76 4.09
N GLU A 158 -3.34 10.62 4.51
CA GLU A 158 -2.66 9.74 5.48
C GLU A 158 -1.48 8.99 4.87
N ALA A 159 -1.34 8.99 3.53
CA ALA A 159 -0.18 8.44 2.84
C ALA A 159 1.12 9.23 3.11
N ARG A 160 1.01 10.48 3.57
CA ARG A 160 2.18 11.31 3.85
C ARG A 160 3.05 10.67 4.93
N ASP A 161 4.36 10.68 4.69
CA ASP A 161 5.37 10.11 5.59
C ASP A 161 5.23 8.58 5.79
N CYS A 162 4.45 7.90 4.94
CA CYS A 162 4.29 6.45 4.99
C CYS A 162 5.30 5.70 4.12
N HIS A 163 5.33 4.38 4.32
CA HIS A 163 6.04 3.43 3.48
C HIS A 163 5.06 2.64 2.60
N ALA A 164 5.41 2.38 1.35
CA ALA A 164 4.64 1.54 0.43
C ALA A 164 5.33 0.18 0.22
N TYR A 165 4.54 -0.89 0.22
CA TYR A 165 4.98 -2.27 -0.01
C TYR A 165 4.23 -2.83 -1.21
N VAL A 166 4.93 -3.12 -2.31
CA VAL A 166 4.32 -3.48 -3.60
C VAL A 166 4.86 -4.82 -4.10
N VAL A 167 3.97 -5.69 -4.57
CA VAL A 167 4.31 -7.04 -5.07
C VAL A 167 3.65 -7.30 -6.42
N GLY A 168 4.32 -8.04 -7.29
CA GLY A 168 3.76 -8.59 -8.54
C GLY A 168 4.35 -8.01 -9.83
N LYS A 169 4.59 -6.71 -9.87
CA LYS A 169 5.28 -6.02 -10.97
C LYS A 169 6.21 -4.93 -10.41
N PRO A 170 7.24 -4.53 -11.17
CA PRO A 170 7.95 -3.28 -10.88
C PRO A 170 6.99 -2.11 -10.85
N VAL A 171 7.19 -1.17 -9.93
CA VAL A 171 6.41 0.07 -9.85
C VAL A 171 6.63 0.88 -11.13
N CYS A 172 5.57 1.31 -11.81
CA CYS A 172 5.72 2.10 -13.03
C CYS A 172 6.00 3.58 -12.74
N ASN A 173 6.48 4.31 -13.74
CA ASN A 173 6.77 5.75 -13.65
C ASN A 173 5.55 6.60 -13.23
N ILE A 174 4.33 6.25 -13.66
CA ILE A 174 3.11 6.98 -13.27
C ILE A 174 2.83 6.79 -11.78
N CYS A 175 2.92 5.54 -11.29
CA CYS A 175 2.74 5.27 -9.86
C CYS A 175 3.85 5.89 -9.02
N ALA A 176 5.08 5.93 -9.53
CA ALA A 176 6.18 6.64 -8.87
C ALA A 176 5.89 8.13 -8.71
N THR A 177 5.40 8.81 -9.76
CA THR A 177 4.95 10.22 -9.64
C THR A 177 3.94 10.38 -8.51
N LEU A 178 2.94 9.51 -8.43
CA LEU A 178 1.88 9.62 -7.43
C LEU A 178 2.37 9.32 -6.01
N LEU A 179 3.21 8.30 -5.84
CA LEU A 179 3.80 7.96 -4.54
C LEU A 179 4.69 9.11 -4.02
N ILE A 180 5.51 9.69 -4.90
CA ILE A 180 6.35 10.86 -4.57
C ILE A 180 5.46 12.04 -4.14
N GLN A 181 4.45 12.38 -4.95
CA GLN A 181 3.58 13.53 -4.64
C GLN A 181 2.71 13.31 -3.39
N ALA A 182 2.38 12.07 -3.06
CA ALA A 182 1.68 11.72 -1.82
C ALA A 182 2.56 11.85 -0.58
N GLY A 183 3.88 12.02 -0.73
CA GLY A 183 4.83 12.11 0.38
C GLY A 183 5.23 10.75 0.95
N ILE A 184 5.18 9.68 0.15
CA ILE A 184 5.73 8.37 0.54
C ILE A 184 7.25 8.51 0.67
N GLN A 185 7.79 8.10 1.82
CA GLN A 185 9.22 8.22 2.12
C GLN A 185 10.03 6.99 1.70
N ARG A 186 9.36 5.84 1.57
CA ARG A 186 10.02 4.57 1.29
C ARG A 186 9.13 3.62 0.51
N VAL A 187 9.70 2.97 -0.50
CA VAL A 187 9.03 1.97 -1.35
C VAL A 187 9.81 0.66 -1.29
N VAL A 188 9.15 -0.41 -0.86
CA VAL A 188 9.66 -1.78 -0.90
C VAL A 188 8.94 -2.52 -2.02
N ALA A 189 9.64 -2.82 -3.12
CA ALA A 189 8.98 -3.38 -4.30
C ALA A 189 9.90 -4.21 -5.19
N VAL A 190 9.31 -4.90 -6.16
CA VAL A 190 10.03 -5.74 -7.13
C VAL A 190 11.04 -4.90 -7.90
N ALA A 191 12.31 -5.32 -7.87
CA ALA A 191 13.35 -4.66 -8.64
C ALA A 191 13.10 -4.85 -10.15
N PRO A 192 13.13 -3.78 -10.96
CA PRO A 192 13.19 -3.93 -12.40
C PRO A 192 14.51 -4.59 -12.80
N ARG A 193 14.46 -5.42 -13.83
CA ARG A 193 15.66 -6.04 -14.41
C ARG A 193 16.53 -4.99 -15.09
N ALA A 194 17.84 -5.20 -15.02
CA ALA A 194 18.81 -4.35 -15.70
C ALA A 194 18.68 -4.48 -17.23
N GLU A 195 19.15 -3.45 -17.95
CA GLU A 195 19.20 -3.51 -19.41
C GLU A 195 20.15 -4.63 -19.86
N GLY A 196 19.74 -5.37 -20.90
CA GLY A 196 20.48 -6.52 -21.41
C GLY A 196 20.33 -7.83 -20.61
N THR A 197 19.66 -7.82 -19.45
CA THR A 197 19.45 -9.06 -18.65
C THR A 197 18.10 -9.75 -18.91
N TYR A 198 17.30 -9.21 -19.82
CA TYR A 198 16.04 -9.81 -20.27
C TYR A 198 15.75 -9.45 -21.72
N THR A 199 14.89 -10.23 -22.37
CA THR A 199 14.34 -9.90 -23.68
C THR A 199 13.19 -8.92 -23.51
N PRO A 200 13.29 -7.68 -24.04
CA PRO A 200 12.19 -6.74 -24.00
C PRO A 200 10.95 -7.30 -24.71
N PRO A 201 9.74 -6.99 -24.22
CA PRO A 201 8.53 -7.38 -24.92
C PRO A 201 8.44 -6.68 -26.30
N PRO A 202 7.62 -7.20 -27.23
CA PRO A 202 7.35 -6.52 -28.49
C PRO A 202 6.77 -5.13 -28.23
N LYS A 203 6.92 -4.20 -29.19
CA LYS A 203 6.44 -2.80 -29.07
C LYS A 203 4.94 -2.66 -28.79
N THR A 204 4.16 -3.71 -29.04
CA THR A 204 2.72 -3.79 -28.75
C THR A 204 2.40 -4.06 -27.28
N LYS A 205 3.41 -4.34 -26.44
CA LYS A 205 3.25 -4.62 -25.02
C LYS A 205 4.12 -3.70 -24.18
N THR A 206 3.63 -3.38 -22.99
CA THR A 206 4.34 -2.53 -22.02
C THR A 206 5.60 -3.21 -21.50
N ASP A 207 6.74 -2.51 -21.60
CA ASP A 207 7.99 -2.91 -20.96
C ASP A 207 8.03 -2.39 -19.52
N TRP A 208 7.55 -3.23 -18.60
CA TRP A 208 7.50 -2.92 -17.17
C TRP A 208 8.86 -2.74 -16.51
N ASP A 209 9.91 -3.41 -17.02
CA ASP A 209 11.26 -3.23 -16.49
C ASP A 209 11.82 -1.87 -16.91
N LYS A 210 11.56 -1.42 -18.15
CA LYS A 210 11.90 -0.07 -18.59
C LYS A 210 11.20 0.99 -17.74
N LEU A 211 9.88 0.89 -17.57
CA LEU A 211 9.12 1.84 -16.74
C LEU A 211 9.55 1.79 -15.28
N GLY A 212 9.88 0.60 -14.77
CA GLY A 212 10.39 0.40 -13.42
C GLY A 212 11.76 1.04 -13.20
N ARG A 213 12.68 0.97 -14.16
CA ARG A 213 13.97 1.67 -14.07
C ARG A 213 13.77 3.19 -13.99
N MET A 214 12.85 3.74 -14.79
CA MET A 214 12.48 5.15 -14.69
C MET A 214 11.90 5.50 -13.32
N ALA A 215 11.03 4.65 -12.76
CA ALA A 215 10.48 4.84 -11.42
C ALA A 215 11.57 4.87 -10.33
N VAL A 216 12.52 3.92 -10.37
CA VAL A 216 13.63 3.87 -9.41
C VAL A 216 14.51 5.11 -9.52
N GLN A 217 14.79 5.58 -10.74
CA GLN A 217 15.50 6.85 -10.96
C GLN A 217 14.74 8.04 -10.34
N MET A 218 13.43 8.12 -10.56
CA MET A 218 12.59 9.18 -9.98
C MET A 218 12.59 9.13 -8.44
N PHE A 219 12.58 7.94 -7.84
CA PHE A 219 12.68 7.80 -6.39
C PHE A 219 14.02 8.31 -5.85
N ASP A 220 15.12 7.99 -6.52
CA ASP A 220 16.46 8.47 -6.17
C ASP A 220 16.53 10.01 -6.24
N GLU A 221 16.08 10.60 -7.36
CA GLU A 221 16.03 12.05 -7.55
C GLU A 221 15.14 12.76 -6.50
N ALA A 222 14.06 12.13 -6.06
CA ALA A 222 13.13 12.67 -5.07
C ALA A 222 13.53 12.40 -3.61
N GLY A 223 14.59 11.62 -3.36
CA GLY A 223 14.97 11.20 -2.01
C GLY A 223 14.02 10.19 -1.35
N VAL A 224 13.25 9.46 -2.15
CA VAL A 224 12.39 8.36 -1.68
C VAL A 224 13.23 7.08 -1.60
N ALA A 225 13.32 6.48 -0.42
CA ALA A 225 14.11 5.27 -0.23
C ALA A 225 13.50 4.08 -1.00
N PHE A 226 14.27 3.43 -1.87
CA PHE A 226 13.84 2.22 -2.57
C PHE A 226 14.52 0.98 -2.00
N VAL A 227 13.74 -0.03 -1.62
CA VAL A 227 14.24 -1.32 -1.12
C VAL A 227 13.78 -2.44 -2.05
N PRO A 228 14.70 -3.02 -2.85
CA PRO A 228 14.33 -4.03 -3.83
C PRO A 228 13.98 -5.36 -3.16
N ILE A 229 12.95 -6.03 -3.68
CA ILE A 229 12.74 -7.46 -3.52
C ILE A 229 12.99 -8.18 -4.86
N SER A 230 13.46 -9.43 -4.79
CA SER A 230 13.72 -10.22 -6.00
C SER A 230 12.42 -10.60 -6.71
N SER A 231 12.48 -10.74 -8.04
CA SER A 231 11.34 -11.23 -8.83
C SER A 231 10.88 -12.61 -8.39
N ASP A 232 11.82 -13.45 -7.95
CA ASP A 232 11.53 -14.84 -7.57
C ASP A 232 10.82 -14.90 -6.22
N LEU A 233 11.22 -14.04 -5.27
CA LEU A 233 10.48 -13.88 -4.02
C LEU A 233 9.05 -13.39 -4.31
N SER A 234 8.89 -12.37 -5.17
CA SER A 234 7.57 -11.87 -5.54
C SER A 234 6.68 -12.97 -6.16
N LYS A 235 7.22 -13.77 -7.10
CA LYS A 235 6.48 -14.86 -7.72
C LYS A 235 6.13 -15.96 -6.71
N SER A 236 7.07 -16.35 -5.87
CA SER A 236 6.86 -17.35 -4.82
C SER A 236 5.76 -16.93 -3.85
N LEU A 237 5.77 -15.68 -3.41
CA LEU A 237 4.75 -15.14 -2.52
C LEU A 237 3.37 -15.06 -3.17
N ILE A 238 3.29 -14.59 -4.42
CA ILE A 238 2.02 -14.59 -5.16
C ILE A 238 1.53 -16.03 -5.37
N GLY A 239 2.39 -16.98 -5.70
CA GLY A 239 2.01 -18.38 -5.85
C GLY A 239 1.52 -19.01 -4.54
N LYS A 240 2.08 -18.60 -3.39
CA LYS A 240 1.67 -19.08 -2.06
C LYS A 240 0.25 -18.64 -1.68
N TYR A 241 -0.14 -17.42 -2.02
CA TYR A 241 -1.43 -16.84 -1.62
C TYR A 241 -2.44 -16.74 -2.76
N GLY A 242 -1.99 -16.92 -4.00
CA GLY A 242 -2.82 -16.98 -5.18
C GLY A 242 -3.73 -18.19 -5.06
N LEU A 243 -5.03 -17.95 -5.12
CA LEU A 243 -6.00 -19.01 -5.36
C LEU A 243 -5.61 -19.66 -6.70
N ASP A 244 -5.19 -20.92 -6.66
CA ASP A 244 -5.13 -21.73 -7.86
C ASP A 244 -6.58 -21.80 -8.38
N PRO A 245 -6.87 -21.32 -9.60
CA PRO A 245 -8.21 -21.43 -10.17
C PRO A 245 -8.70 -22.89 -10.26
N ASN A 246 -7.80 -23.88 -10.15
CA ASN A 246 -8.12 -25.31 -10.08
C ASN A 246 -8.30 -25.86 -8.65
N ASN A 247 -8.04 -25.05 -7.62
CA ASN A 247 -8.09 -25.45 -6.21
C ASN A 247 -9.01 -24.52 -5.38
N MET A 248 -10.01 -23.92 -6.04
CA MET A 248 -11.09 -23.20 -5.37
C MET A 248 -12.05 -24.20 -4.72
N GLU A 249 -12.34 -24.01 -3.43
CA GLU A 249 -13.39 -24.76 -2.73
C GLU A 249 -14.75 -24.49 -3.41
N PRO A 250 -15.65 -25.49 -3.53
CA PRO A 250 -17.00 -25.29 -4.05
C PRO A 250 -17.71 -24.18 -3.26
N GLY A 251 -18.16 -23.11 -3.95
CA GLY A 251 -18.81 -21.94 -3.33
C GLY A 251 -17.97 -20.65 -3.29
N GLN A 252 -16.68 -20.69 -3.63
CA GLN A 252 -15.85 -19.47 -3.80
C GLN A 252 -15.91 -18.89 -5.23
N ARG A 253 -16.67 -19.53 -6.13
CA ARG A 253 -16.92 -19.02 -7.48
C ARG A 253 -18.10 -18.05 -7.42
N CYS A 254 -17.96 -16.89 -8.05
CA CYS A 254 -19.11 -16.04 -8.35
C CYS A 254 -20.12 -16.86 -9.18
N SER A 255 -21.42 -16.69 -8.93
CA SER A 255 -22.51 -17.30 -9.73
C SER A 255 -22.32 -17.07 -11.24
N CYS A 256 -21.73 -15.94 -11.60
CA CYS A 256 -21.35 -15.57 -12.96
C CYS A 256 -20.33 -16.50 -13.62
N CYS A 257 -19.39 -17.10 -12.87
CA CYS A 257 -18.39 -18.03 -13.40
C CYS A 257 -18.98 -19.43 -13.63
N GLU A 258 -19.98 -19.84 -12.84
CA GLU A 258 -20.66 -21.14 -13.00
C GLU A 258 -21.54 -21.17 -14.25
N HIS A 259 -22.14 -20.04 -14.63
CA HIS A 259 -22.98 -19.92 -15.83
C HIS A 259 -22.15 -19.93 -17.14
N HIS A 260 -20.86 -19.62 -17.07
CA HIS A 260 -19.98 -19.67 -18.25
C HIS A 260 -19.49 -21.09 -18.57
N ASP A 261 -19.36 -21.98 -17.58
CA ASP A 261 -18.96 -23.38 -17.81
C ASP A 261 -20.10 -24.19 -18.44
N SER A 262 -21.36 -23.97 -18.02
CA SER A 262 -22.53 -24.62 -18.61
C SER A 262 -22.81 -24.20 -20.06
N ASN A 263 -22.39 -23.00 -20.46
CA ASN A 263 -22.50 -22.51 -21.84
C ASN A 263 -21.33 -22.94 -22.75
N ARG A 264 -20.24 -23.51 -22.22
CA ARG A 264 -19.18 -24.11 -23.06
C ARG A 264 -19.51 -25.52 -23.53
N THR A 265 -20.45 -26.19 -22.87
CA THR A 265 -20.92 -27.53 -23.25
C THR A 265 -22.12 -27.52 -24.20
N ALA A 266 -22.65 -26.35 -24.56
CA ALA A 266 -23.80 -26.23 -25.45
C ALA A 266 -23.37 -26.09 -26.92
N ASP A 267 -23.93 -26.97 -27.75
CA ASP A 267 -23.77 -27.08 -29.21
C ASP A 267 -24.07 -25.73 -29.93
N PRO A 268 -23.29 -25.28 -30.95
CA PRO A 268 -23.39 -23.92 -31.49
C PRO A 268 -24.66 -23.61 -32.31
N GLN A 269 -25.68 -24.46 -32.29
CA GLN A 269 -26.90 -24.31 -33.10
C GLN A 269 -28.15 -24.14 -32.23
N SER A 270 -28.24 -23.03 -31.51
CA SER A 270 -29.53 -22.58 -30.96
C SER A 270 -29.51 -21.07 -30.73
N THR A 271 -30.01 -20.33 -31.71
CA THR A 271 -30.32 -18.91 -31.57
C THR A 271 -31.70 -18.77 -30.94
N THR A 272 -31.78 -18.48 -29.64
CA THR A 272 -32.83 -17.65 -29.01
C THR A 272 -32.64 -17.66 -27.48
N ALA A 273 -32.32 -16.51 -26.89
CA ALA A 273 -32.94 -16.02 -25.65
C ALA A 273 -32.26 -14.72 -25.22
N ALA A 274 -33.04 -13.63 -25.19
CA ALA A 274 -32.72 -12.47 -24.39
C ALA A 274 -32.82 -12.88 -22.92
N THR A 275 -31.78 -12.66 -22.12
CA THR A 275 -31.85 -12.82 -20.66
C THR A 275 -31.54 -11.49 -20.00
N THR A 276 -32.51 -11.08 -19.19
CA THR A 276 -32.56 -9.88 -18.36
C THR A 276 -31.35 -9.77 -17.44
N ASP A 277 -30.70 -8.61 -17.45
CA ASP A 277 -29.63 -8.24 -16.52
C ASP A 277 -30.21 -8.09 -15.09
N GLU A 278 -30.05 -9.11 -14.25
CA GLU A 278 -30.18 -8.94 -12.80
C GLU A 278 -28.85 -8.47 -12.18
N PRO A 279 -28.87 -7.52 -11.22
CA PRO A 279 -27.67 -7.01 -10.58
C PRO A 279 -27.01 -8.04 -9.65
N CYS A 280 -25.69 -7.93 -9.53
CA CYS A 280 -24.83 -8.82 -8.76
C CYS A 280 -25.10 -8.68 -7.25
N ILE A 281 -25.87 -9.60 -6.67
CA ILE A 281 -26.06 -9.74 -5.22
C ILE A 281 -25.24 -10.96 -4.78
N PRO A 282 -24.31 -10.83 -3.80
CA PRO A 282 -23.64 -12.00 -3.23
C PRO A 282 -24.67 -12.90 -2.54
N ALA A 283 -24.48 -14.23 -2.65
CA ALA A 283 -25.31 -15.18 -1.91
C ALA A 283 -25.26 -14.85 -0.42
N PRO A 284 -26.40 -14.84 0.30
CA PRO A 284 -26.38 -14.65 1.74
C PRO A 284 -25.51 -15.73 2.36
N LEU A 285 -24.63 -15.32 3.28
CA LEU A 285 -23.88 -16.25 4.12
C LEU A 285 -24.91 -17.07 4.89
N ASP A 286 -24.78 -18.40 4.86
CA ASP A 286 -25.61 -19.28 5.69
C ASP A 286 -25.40 -18.93 7.17
N ASP A 287 -26.36 -18.22 7.76
CA ASP A 287 -26.44 -17.97 9.20
C ASP A 287 -26.78 -19.28 9.92
N ALA A 288 -25.75 -20.09 10.16
CA ALA A 288 -25.81 -21.15 11.14
C ALA A 288 -25.32 -20.62 12.49
N ALA A 289 -26.26 -20.55 13.43
CA ALA A 289 -26.12 -20.43 14.89
C ALA A 289 -26.09 -19.02 15.51
N ALA A 290 -27.29 -18.50 15.82
CA ALA A 290 -27.59 -17.91 17.13
C ALA A 290 -29.11 -17.90 17.36
N GLN A 291 -29.64 -18.98 17.94
CA GLN A 291 -30.90 -18.89 18.67
C GLN A 291 -30.57 -18.26 20.02
N ASP A 292 -30.81 -16.97 20.17
CA ASP A 292 -30.82 -16.31 21.47
C ASP A 292 -32.25 -15.88 21.78
N SER A 293 -32.92 -16.70 22.59
CA SER A 293 -34.21 -16.40 23.17
C SER A 293 -33.98 -15.54 24.42
N ASP A 294 -34.08 -14.22 24.30
CA ASP A 294 -34.05 -13.32 25.45
C ASP A 294 -35.50 -12.97 25.89
N PRO A 295 -35.98 -13.47 27.05
CA PRO A 295 -37.37 -13.30 27.48
C PRO A 295 -37.59 -12.02 28.30
N ASN A 296 -36.85 -10.93 28.04
CA ASN A 296 -36.90 -9.77 28.95
C ASN A 296 -36.82 -8.39 28.27
N ARG A 297 -37.59 -8.18 27.19
CA ARG A 297 -37.82 -6.83 26.63
C ARG A 297 -39.26 -6.35 26.90
N SER A 298 -39.47 -5.85 28.11
CA SER A 298 -40.59 -4.97 28.47
C SER A 298 -40.13 -3.49 28.44
N GLY A 299 -41.02 -2.60 28.02
CA GLY A 299 -40.87 -1.12 28.08
C GLY A 299 -40.60 -0.47 26.72
N GLU A 300 -41.59 0.25 26.17
CA GLU A 300 -41.65 1.74 26.11
C GLU A 300 -40.82 2.31 24.93
N ASP A 301 -41.26 3.19 24.03
CA ASP A 301 -42.48 4.01 23.90
C ASP A 301 -42.67 4.38 22.41
N ASP A 302 -43.92 4.55 22.01
CA ASP A 302 -44.36 5.18 20.76
C ASP A 302 -43.99 6.67 20.74
N ILE A 303 -43.33 7.14 19.68
CA ILE A 303 -43.30 8.57 19.33
C ILE A 303 -43.76 8.74 17.89
N ASP A 304 -44.96 9.28 17.76
CA ASP A 304 -45.65 9.69 16.53
C ASP A 304 -45.03 10.99 15.95
N PRO A 305 -44.69 11.07 14.65
CA PRO A 305 -44.11 12.27 14.08
C PRO A 305 -45.18 13.18 13.49
N THR A 306 -45.65 14.16 14.27
CA THR A 306 -46.18 15.42 13.72
C THR A 306 -45.87 16.60 14.65
N THR A 307 -44.77 17.32 14.37
CA THR A 307 -44.64 18.79 14.38
C THR A 307 -43.26 19.22 13.93
#